data_AF-A0A2E0KLT6-F1
#
_entry.id   AF-A0A2E0KLT6-F1
#
_cell.length_a   1.000
_cell.length_b   1.000
_cell.length_c   1.000
_cell.angle_alpha   90.00
_cell.angle_beta   90.00
_cell.angle_gamma   90.00
#
_symmetry.space_group_name_H-M   'P 1'
#
loop_
_entity.id
_entity.type
_entity.pdbx_description
1 polymer ?
#
loop_
_entity_poly.entity_id
_entity_poly.type
_entity_poly.pdbx_seq_one_letter_code
_entity_poly.pdbx_strand_id
1 'polypeptide(L)'
;MKRLTLLLFLLFLISSCSKDDNNTNEGRGLIINEFLASNDYCCTDESGDYDDWVELYNDSNESIDLGGMYFTDTPGDDNPYLIPDTNPSESTISPGGYLILWCDDDQEQGVLHLSKKLKASGESIILIDKDGTTVIDSLTFSSQTTDISMGRNTEDLDEWIFFETPTPGSSNNK
;
A
#
# COMPACT_ATOMS: atom_id res chain seq x y z
N MET A 1 -53.07 -29.92 52.17
CA MET A 1 -53.25 -29.64 50.72
C MET A 1 -52.98 -28.16 50.47
N LYS A 2 -51.92 -27.84 49.73
CA LYS A 2 -51.82 -26.85 48.63
C LYS A 2 -50.34 -26.51 48.43
N ARG A 3 -49.92 -26.69 47.19
CA ARG A 3 -48.55 -26.61 46.68
C ARG A 3 -48.09 -25.14 46.72
N LEU A 4 -46.86 -24.88 47.15
CA LEU A 4 -46.24 -23.56 47.02
C LEU A 4 -45.08 -23.68 46.03
N THR A 5 -45.27 -23.06 44.87
CA THR A 5 -44.41 -23.13 43.70
C THR A 5 -43.14 -22.30 43.90
N LEU A 6 -42.01 -22.92 43.57
CA LEU A 6 -40.68 -22.35 43.42
C LEU A 6 -40.68 -21.27 42.32
N LEU A 7 -40.24 -20.05 42.62
CA LEU A 7 -39.81 -19.07 41.62
C LEU A 7 -38.33 -18.78 41.83
N LEU A 8 -37.50 -19.40 40.99
CA LEU A 8 -36.08 -19.12 40.89
C LEU A 8 -35.93 -17.88 40.01
N PHE A 9 -35.65 -16.71 40.60
CA PHE A 9 -35.28 -15.51 39.83
C PHE A 9 -33.84 -15.68 39.36
N LEU A 10 -33.68 -16.15 38.12
CA LEU A 10 -32.40 -16.18 37.42
C LEU A 10 -32.05 -14.73 37.05
N LEU A 11 -31.15 -14.12 37.81
CA LEU A 11 -30.61 -12.80 37.50
C LEU A 11 -29.66 -12.95 36.30
N PHE A 12 -30.20 -12.75 35.09
CA PHE A 12 -29.39 -12.63 33.89
C PHE A 12 -28.64 -11.29 33.96
N LEU A 13 -27.36 -11.34 34.36
CA LEU A 13 -26.43 -10.25 34.13
C LEU A 13 -26.20 -10.18 32.62
N ILE A 14 -27.00 -9.37 31.94
CA ILE A 14 -26.68 -8.87 30.60
C ILE A 14 -25.39 -8.06 30.73
N SER A 15 -24.26 -8.71 30.45
CA SER A 15 -23.05 -7.99 30.08
C SER A 15 -23.37 -7.28 28.77
N SER A 16 -23.80 -6.03 28.87
CA SER A 16 -23.81 -5.12 27.72
C SER A 16 -22.35 -4.89 27.37
N CYS A 17 -21.82 -5.71 26.47
CA CYS A 17 -20.65 -5.33 25.70
C CYS A 17 -21.09 -4.12 24.87
N SER A 18 -20.82 -2.92 25.40
CA SER A 18 -20.67 -1.74 24.57
C SER A 18 -19.62 -2.13 23.56
N LYS A 19 -20.03 -2.41 22.32
CA LYS A 19 -19.14 -2.11 21.22
C LYS A 19 -19.04 -0.61 21.27
N ASP A 20 -17.94 -0.14 21.84
CA ASP A 20 -17.52 1.22 21.61
C ASP A 20 -17.23 1.26 20.11
N ASP A 21 -18.26 1.59 19.33
CA ASP A 21 -18.16 1.97 17.93
C ASP A 21 -17.48 3.35 17.91
N ASN A 22 -16.24 3.40 18.39
CA ASN A 22 -15.31 4.41 17.92
C ASN A 22 -15.13 4.09 16.45
N ASN A 23 -15.96 4.72 15.62
CA ASN A 23 -15.74 4.90 14.20
C ASN A 23 -14.49 5.78 14.04
N THR A 24 -13.33 5.30 14.50
CA THR A 24 -12.07 5.69 13.92
C THR A 24 -12.09 4.99 12.57
N ASN A 25 -12.19 5.78 11.52
CA ASN A 25 -11.91 5.29 10.18
C ASN A 25 -10.41 4.94 10.18
N GLU A 26 -10.06 3.78 10.73
CA GLU A 26 -8.75 3.17 10.55
C GLU A 26 -8.75 2.79 9.07
N GLY A 27 -8.20 3.66 8.21
CA GLY A 27 -8.13 3.35 6.80
C GLY A 27 -7.23 2.13 6.56
N ARG A 28 -7.01 1.78 5.29
CA ARG A 28 -6.45 0.48 4.86
C ARG A 28 -4.99 0.26 5.27
N GLY A 29 -4.34 1.24 5.90
CA GLY A 29 -2.92 1.20 6.21
C GLY A 29 -2.09 1.69 5.03
N LEU A 30 -0.97 1.02 4.79
CA LEU A 30 -0.13 1.28 3.64
C LEU A 30 -0.68 0.54 2.43
N ILE A 31 -0.94 1.25 1.33
CA ILE A 31 -1.49 0.68 0.09
C ILE A 31 -0.64 1.06 -1.12
N ILE A 32 -0.67 0.23 -2.14
CA ILE A 32 -0.19 0.58 -3.48
C ILE A 32 -1.25 1.51 -4.10
N ASN A 33 -0.87 2.73 -4.47
CA ASN A 33 -1.78 3.78 -4.93
C ASN A 33 -1.84 3.90 -6.45
N GLU A 34 -0.67 3.98 -7.08
CA GLU A 34 -0.50 4.21 -8.51
C GLU A 34 0.84 3.64 -8.96
N PHE A 35 0.99 3.26 -10.23
CA PHE A 35 2.28 2.89 -10.79
C PHE A 35 2.37 3.25 -12.27
N LEU A 36 3.60 3.39 -12.76
CA LEU A 36 3.92 3.53 -14.17
C LEU A 36 5.05 2.57 -14.53
N ALA A 37 4.80 1.65 -15.46
CA ALA A 37 5.74 0.60 -15.86
C ALA A 37 6.37 0.82 -17.25
N SER A 38 6.21 2.03 -17.79
CA SER A 38 6.89 2.51 -19.00
C SER A 38 6.78 4.03 -19.04
N ASN A 39 7.90 4.71 -18.80
CA ASN A 39 7.96 6.16 -18.63
C ASN A 39 8.92 6.77 -19.65
N ASP A 40 8.40 7.63 -20.54
CA ASP A 40 9.19 8.40 -21.50
C ASP A 40 9.01 9.92 -21.29
N TYR A 41 7.98 10.34 -20.54
CA TYR A 41 7.60 11.76 -20.42
C TYR A 41 7.29 12.24 -19.00
N CYS A 42 6.59 11.44 -18.18
CA CYS A 42 6.37 11.82 -16.78
C CYS A 42 6.49 10.61 -15.86
N CYS A 43 7.22 10.70 -14.77
CA CYS A 43 7.92 11.85 -14.21
C CYS A 43 9.36 11.44 -13.92
N THR A 44 10.26 12.40 -13.70
CA THR A 44 11.66 12.06 -13.44
C THR A 44 11.93 11.82 -11.97
N ASP A 45 12.91 10.97 -11.69
CA ASP A 45 13.56 10.89 -10.39
C ASP A 45 14.39 12.15 -10.08
N GLU A 46 15.12 12.13 -8.96
CA GLU A 46 16.06 13.19 -8.56
C GLU A 46 17.25 13.37 -9.51
N SER A 47 17.60 12.34 -10.28
CA SER A 47 18.69 12.33 -11.26
C SER A 47 18.26 12.89 -12.62
N GLY A 48 16.94 13.01 -12.85
CA GLY A 48 16.35 13.51 -14.08
C GLY A 48 16.03 12.39 -15.08
N ASP A 49 16.03 11.13 -14.65
CA ASP A 49 15.77 9.95 -15.46
C ASP A 49 14.28 9.57 -15.41
N TYR A 50 13.76 9.08 -16.54
CA TYR A 50 12.37 8.64 -16.66
C TYR A 50 12.27 7.15 -16.33
N ASP A 51 12.26 6.84 -15.04
CA ASP A 51 12.17 5.46 -14.57
C ASP A 51 10.75 5.01 -14.26
N ASP A 52 10.56 3.69 -14.22
CA ASP A 52 9.34 3.09 -13.72
C ASP A 52 9.20 3.39 -12.23
N TRP A 53 7.97 3.45 -11.74
CA TRP A 53 7.75 3.74 -10.34
C TRP A 53 6.46 3.13 -9.80
N VAL A 54 6.46 2.94 -8.48
CA VAL A 54 5.29 2.57 -7.70
C VAL A 54 5.10 3.61 -6.61
N GLU A 55 3.91 4.17 -6.54
CA GLU A 55 3.52 5.06 -5.47
C GLU A 55 2.76 4.30 -4.38
N LEU A 56 3.16 4.57 -3.14
CA LEU A 56 2.47 4.10 -1.95
C LEU A 56 1.70 5.26 -1.29
N TYR A 57 0.53 4.95 -0.77
CA TYR A 57 -0.29 5.87 0.02
C TYR A 57 -0.47 5.33 1.44
N ASN A 58 -0.36 6.22 2.43
CA ASN A 58 -0.66 5.91 3.81
C ASN A 58 -2.09 6.35 4.16
N ASP A 59 -3.03 5.40 4.10
CA ASP A 59 -4.45 5.57 4.45
C ASP A 59 -4.69 5.44 5.98
N SER A 60 -3.65 5.37 6.80
CA SER A 60 -3.78 5.30 8.26
C SER A 60 -3.68 6.68 8.93
N ASN A 61 -3.91 6.71 10.24
CA ASN A 61 -3.77 7.90 11.07
C ASN A 61 -2.37 8.05 11.70
N GLU A 62 -1.43 7.15 11.42
CA GLU A 62 -0.07 7.14 11.96
C GLU A 62 0.97 7.17 10.84
N SER A 63 2.17 7.68 11.12
CA SER A 63 3.26 7.61 10.13
C SER A 63 3.75 6.17 9.95
N ILE A 64 4.07 5.79 8.71
CA ILE A 64 4.56 4.46 8.35
C ILE A 64 5.96 4.57 7.75
N ASP A 65 6.94 3.94 8.38
CA ASP A 65 8.30 3.79 7.85
C ASP A 65 8.43 2.49 7.04
N LEU A 66 8.82 2.64 5.78
CA LEU A 66 9.04 1.54 4.84
C LEU A 66 10.35 0.78 5.09
N GLY A 67 11.31 1.38 5.79
CA GLY A 67 12.61 0.77 6.05
C GLY A 67 12.47 -0.62 6.68
N GLY A 68 13.08 -1.63 6.07
CA GLY A 68 13.01 -3.03 6.52
C GLY A 68 11.83 -3.83 5.96
N MET A 69 10.90 -3.21 5.23
CA MET A 69 9.88 -3.92 4.44
C MET A 69 10.51 -4.50 3.17
N TYR A 70 9.75 -5.34 2.45
CA TYR A 70 10.22 -5.94 1.21
C TYR A 70 9.31 -5.63 0.03
N PHE A 71 9.90 -5.55 -1.15
CA PHE A 71 9.23 -5.38 -2.42
C PHE A 71 9.58 -6.52 -3.38
N THR A 72 8.59 -7.02 -4.13
CA THR A 72 8.86 -7.90 -5.27
C THR A 72 7.85 -7.72 -6.39
N ASP A 73 8.30 -8.00 -7.60
CA ASP A 73 7.51 -8.07 -8.84
C ASP A 73 7.05 -9.51 -9.16
N THR A 74 7.49 -10.48 -8.36
CA THR A 74 7.37 -11.91 -8.65
C THR A 74 6.60 -12.63 -7.53
N PRO A 75 5.45 -13.25 -7.82
CA PRO A 75 4.73 -14.05 -6.84
C PRO A 75 5.55 -15.24 -6.33
N GLY A 76 5.67 -15.37 -5.02
CA GLY A 76 6.45 -16.45 -4.39
C GLY A 76 7.96 -16.31 -4.57
N ASP A 77 8.46 -15.08 -4.73
CA ASP A 77 9.90 -14.78 -4.72
C ASP A 77 10.53 -15.17 -3.38
N ASP A 78 11.51 -16.08 -3.42
CA ASP A 78 12.28 -16.51 -2.24
C ASP A 78 13.34 -15.46 -1.84
N ASN A 79 13.55 -14.42 -2.66
CA ASN A 79 14.50 -13.34 -2.41
C ASN A 79 13.94 -11.97 -2.82
N PRO A 80 12.85 -11.50 -2.16
CA PRO A 80 12.31 -10.17 -2.41
C PRO A 80 13.32 -9.09 -1.98
N TYR A 81 13.23 -7.91 -2.61
CA TYR A 81 14.15 -6.81 -2.31
C TYR A 81 13.83 -6.19 -0.95
N LEU A 82 14.84 -6.08 -0.08
CA LEU A 82 14.73 -5.40 1.21
C LEU A 82 14.88 -3.88 1.00
N ILE A 83 13.86 -3.11 1.34
CA ILE A 83 13.94 -1.65 1.37
C ILE A 83 14.89 -1.24 2.52
N PRO A 84 15.98 -0.50 2.24
CA PRO A 84 16.94 -0.13 3.28
C PRO A 84 16.30 0.67 4.43
N ASP A 85 16.68 0.34 5.67
CA ASP A 85 16.23 1.03 6.90
C ASP A 85 17.20 2.13 7.36
N THR A 86 18.07 2.58 6.45
CA THR A 86 19.20 3.46 6.76
C THR A 86 18.86 4.96 6.71
N ASN A 87 17.71 5.34 6.14
CA ASN A 87 17.29 6.74 6.00
C ASN A 87 15.77 6.93 6.23
N PRO A 88 15.28 6.78 7.47
CA PRO A 88 13.84 6.90 7.79
C PRO A 88 13.24 8.27 7.47
N SER A 89 14.05 9.33 7.37
CA SER A 89 13.55 10.65 6.94
C SER A 89 13.04 10.68 5.51
N GLU A 90 13.53 9.79 4.65
CA GLU A 90 13.07 9.65 3.26
C GLU A 90 12.05 8.53 3.10
N SER A 91 12.16 7.45 3.88
CA SER A 91 11.28 6.27 3.78
C SER A 91 10.03 6.31 4.67
N THR A 92 9.76 7.42 5.38
CA THR A 92 8.57 7.55 6.24
C THR A 92 7.46 8.35 5.56
N ILE A 93 6.30 7.72 5.43
CA ILE A 93 5.07 8.34 4.90
C ILE A 93 4.22 8.84 6.06
N SER A 94 3.94 10.15 6.09
CA SER A 94 2.99 10.73 7.04
C SER A 94 1.55 10.25 6.78
N PRO A 95 0.62 10.35 7.76
CA PRO A 95 -0.79 10.08 7.53
C PRO A 95 -1.34 10.87 6.32
N GLY A 96 -2.00 10.18 5.39
CA GLY A 96 -2.49 10.77 4.15
C GLY A 96 -1.40 11.22 3.17
N GLY A 97 -0.15 10.85 3.41
CA GLY A 97 0.99 11.12 2.53
C GLY A 97 1.17 10.07 1.44
N TYR A 98 1.99 10.43 0.46
CA TYR A 98 2.37 9.61 -0.68
C TYR A 98 3.88 9.48 -0.73
N LEU A 99 4.39 8.35 -1.22
CA LEU A 99 5.82 8.15 -1.43
C LEU A 99 6.06 7.27 -2.64
N ILE A 100 7.02 7.68 -3.46
CA ILE A 100 7.41 6.97 -4.68
C ILE A 100 8.58 6.03 -4.35
N LEU A 101 8.48 4.81 -4.85
CA LEU A 101 9.60 3.88 -4.98
C LEU A 101 9.95 3.77 -6.47
N TRP A 102 11.19 4.11 -6.81
CA TRP A 102 11.72 4.02 -8.17
C TRP A 102 12.11 2.58 -8.48
N CYS A 103 11.59 2.07 -9.59
CA CYS A 103 11.82 0.72 -10.08
C CYS A 103 12.81 0.78 -11.25
N ASP A 104 14.07 1.08 -10.94
CA ASP A 104 15.10 1.44 -11.93
C ASP A 104 16.32 0.53 -11.96
N ASP A 105 16.50 -0.31 -10.92
CA ASP A 105 17.72 -1.08 -10.68
C ASP A 105 18.97 -0.22 -10.39
N ASP A 106 18.79 0.96 -9.78
CA ASP A 106 19.88 1.89 -9.45
C ASP A 106 19.87 2.34 -7.96
N GLN A 107 20.20 1.40 -7.07
CA GLN A 107 20.18 1.65 -5.62
C GLN A 107 21.28 2.63 -5.15
N GLU A 108 22.20 3.06 -6.01
CA GLU A 108 23.20 4.08 -5.66
C GLU A 108 22.57 5.46 -5.46
N GLN A 109 21.36 5.69 -5.98
CA GLN A 109 20.65 6.96 -5.90
C GLN A 109 19.99 7.19 -4.53
N GLY A 110 19.49 6.15 -3.87
CA GLY A 110 18.89 6.31 -2.55
C GLY A 110 18.09 5.12 -2.05
N VAL A 111 17.51 5.28 -0.85
CA VAL A 111 16.72 4.22 -0.18
C VAL A 111 15.37 3.95 -0.86
N LEU A 112 14.95 4.83 -1.77
CA LEU A 112 13.70 4.71 -2.53
C LEU A 112 13.89 4.03 -3.90
N HIS A 113 15.12 3.68 -4.27
CA HIS A 113 15.46 3.03 -5.54
C HIS A 113 15.58 1.52 -5.34
N LEU A 114 14.78 0.75 -6.06
CA LEU A 114 14.63 -0.69 -5.89
C LEU A 114 15.52 -1.45 -6.88
N SER A 115 15.92 -2.68 -6.54
CA SER A 115 16.61 -3.58 -7.47
C SER A 115 15.65 -4.32 -8.41
N LYS A 116 14.65 -3.59 -8.93
CA LYS A 116 13.56 -4.11 -9.75
C LYS A 116 13.24 -3.08 -10.83
N LYS A 117 12.92 -3.53 -12.04
CA LYS A 117 12.31 -2.70 -13.09
C LYS A 117 10.98 -3.31 -13.47
N LEU A 118 9.99 -2.47 -13.79
CA LEU A 118 8.68 -2.98 -14.14
C LEU A 118 8.62 -3.38 -15.61
N LYS A 119 7.85 -4.42 -15.92
CA LYS A 119 7.62 -4.90 -17.29
C LYS A 119 6.32 -4.30 -17.81
N ALA A 120 6.44 -3.46 -18.83
CA ALA A 120 5.29 -2.95 -19.58
C ALA A 120 4.38 -4.07 -20.15
N SER A 121 4.85 -5.30 -20.30
CA SER A 121 4.03 -6.44 -20.74
C SER A 121 3.09 -7.01 -19.65
N GLY A 122 3.26 -6.59 -18.40
CA GLY A 122 2.50 -7.05 -17.23
C GLY A 122 3.28 -8.01 -16.33
N GLU A 123 3.05 -7.90 -15.01
CA GLU A 123 3.59 -8.72 -13.92
C GLU A 123 2.86 -8.41 -12.60
N SER A 124 3.52 -8.54 -11.44
CA SER A 124 2.94 -8.17 -10.14
C SER A 124 3.71 -7.03 -9.46
N ILE A 125 3.07 -6.39 -8.49
CA ILE A 125 3.67 -5.48 -7.51
C ILE A 125 3.21 -6.02 -6.16
N ILE A 126 4.16 -6.37 -5.29
CA ILE A 126 3.86 -7.00 -4.01
C ILE A 126 4.70 -6.32 -2.93
N LEU A 127 4.00 -5.75 -1.94
CA LEU A 127 4.60 -5.18 -0.75
C LEU A 127 4.45 -6.15 0.41
N ILE A 128 5.55 -6.47 1.07
CA ILE A 128 5.64 -7.45 2.16
C ILE A 128 6.18 -6.74 3.40
N ASP A 129 5.57 -7.02 4.55
CA ASP A 129 5.96 -6.43 5.83
C ASP A 129 7.35 -6.89 6.29
N LYS A 130 7.85 -6.27 7.36
CA LYS A 130 9.18 -6.47 7.94
C LYS A 130 9.44 -7.90 8.42
N ASP A 131 8.39 -8.72 8.57
CA ASP A 131 8.53 -10.14 8.89
C ASP A 131 8.96 -11.00 7.68
N GLY A 132 8.96 -10.43 6.48
CA GLY A 132 9.34 -11.08 5.23
C GLY A 132 8.30 -12.05 4.67
N THR A 133 7.08 -12.10 5.23
CA THR A 133 6.04 -13.08 4.86
C THR A 133 4.63 -12.51 4.75
N THR A 134 4.29 -11.48 5.51
CA THR A 134 2.96 -10.87 5.51
C THR A 134 2.84 -9.92 4.34
N VAL A 135 1.97 -10.24 3.38
CA VAL A 135 1.65 -9.33 2.28
C VAL A 135 0.81 -8.16 2.82
N ILE A 136 1.33 -6.94 2.66
CA ILE A 136 0.64 -5.70 3.01
C ILE A 136 -0.40 -5.37 1.94
N ASP A 137 0.04 -5.31 0.69
CA ASP A 137 -0.80 -5.07 -0.48
C ASP A 137 -0.16 -5.66 -1.73
N SER A 138 -0.99 -5.95 -2.74
CA SER A 138 -0.49 -6.49 -4.01
C SER A 138 -1.42 -6.19 -5.17
N LEU A 139 -0.83 -6.11 -6.36
CA LEU A 139 -1.53 -6.02 -7.64
C LEU A 139 -0.85 -6.95 -8.65
N THR A 140 -1.63 -7.68 -9.45
CA THR A 140 -1.16 -8.26 -10.70
C THR A 140 -1.77 -7.48 -11.85
N PHE A 141 -0.94 -6.95 -12.75
CA PHE A 141 -1.35 -6.09 -13.85
C PHE A 141 -1.00 -6.69 -15.21
N SER A 142 -1.77 -6.31 -16.23
CA SER A 142 -1.55 -6.71 -17.62
C SER A 142 -0.69 -5.69 -18.37
N SER A 143 -0.55 -5.85 -19.69
CA SER A 143 0.16 -4.89 -20.53
C SER A 143 -0.23 -3.43 -20.24
N GLN A 144 0.78 -2.58 -20.12
CA GLN A 144 0.70 -1.13 -19.92
C GLN A 144 1.02 -0.41 -21.23
N THR A 145 0.65 0.86 -21.30
CA THR A 145 1.01 1.78 -22.39
C THR A 145 1.97 2.81 -21.84
N THR A 146 3.01 3.17 -22.59
CA THR A 146 3.95 4.22 -22.21
C THR A 146 3.24 5.51 -21.83
N ASP A 147 3.67 6.11 -20.71
CA ASP A 147 3.13 7.34 -20.11
C ASP A 147 1.66 7.28 -19.66
N ILE A 148 1.05 6.09 -19.62
CA ILE A 148 -0.26 5.85 -19.02
C ILE A 148 -0.06 5.02 -17.75
N SER A 149 -0.27 5.65 -16.60
CA SER A 149 -0.20 4.98 -15.31
C SER A 149 -1.51 4.23 -15.02
N MET A 150 -1.45 3.34 -14.04
CA MET A 150 -2.61 2.64 -13.51
C MET A 150 -2.64 2.83 -12.00
N GLY A 151 -3.80 3.19 -11.46
CA GLY A 151 -3.95 3.54 -10.05
C GLY A 151 -5.33 3.20 -9.50
N ARG A 152 -5.46 3.23 -8.18
CA ARG A 152 -6.73 2.99 -7.50
C ARG A 152 -7.71 4.14 -7.75
N ASN A 153 -8.99 3.81 -7.94
CA ASN A 153 -10.07 4.79 -7.98
C ASN A 153 -10.32 5.34 -6.55
N THR A 154 -10.37 6.66 -6.38
CA THR A 154 -10.59 7.28 -5.06
C THR A 154 -11.98 7.02 -4.49
N GLU A 155 -12.96 6.69 -5.34
CA GLU A 155 -14.34 6.37 -4.93
C GLU A 155 -14.53 4.88 -4.62
N ASP A 156 -13.69 4.02 -5.20
CA ASP A 156 -13.65 2.58 -4.96
C ASP A 156 -12.20 2.11 -5.01
N LEU A 157 -11.55 2.06 -3.84
CA LEU A 157 -10.14 1.69 -3.77
C LEU A 157 -9.87 0.26 -4.28
N ASP A 158 -10.86 -0.62 -4.42
CA ASP A 158 -10.65 -1.96 -5.00
C ASP A 158 -10.68 -1.95 -6.54
N GLU A 159 -11.12 -0.86 -7.16
CA GLU A 159 -11.08 -0.65 -8.60
C GLU A 159 -9.75 -0.01 -9.03
N TRP A 160 -9.12 -0.57 -10.07
CA TRP A 160 -7.93 -0.01 -10.72
C TRP A 160 -8.29 0.53 -12.10
N ILE A 161 -7.90 1.77 -12.37
CA ILE A 161 -8.18 2.47 -13.63
C ILE A 161 -6.89 3.06 -14.23
N PHE A 162 -6.93 3.36 -15.52
CA PHE A 162 -5.82 4.00 -16.23
C PHE A 162 -5.92 5.52 -16.15
N PHE A 163 -4.78 6.19 -16.00
CA PHE A 163 -4.66 7.64 -15.99
C PHE A 163 -3.80 8.09 -17.18
N GLU A 164 -4.39 8.90 -18.08
CA GLU A 164 -3.64 9.54 -19.18
C GLU A 164 -2.69 10.64 -18.68
N THR A 165 -2.84 11.05 -17.42
CA THR A 165 -1.95 11.98 -16.73
C THR A 165 -1.64 11.40 -15.37
N PRO A 166 -0.44 10.84 -15.17
CA PRO A 166 -0.06 10.27 -13.89
C PRO A 166 -0.12 11.29 -12.75
N THR A 167 -0.36 10.82 -11.53
CA THR A 167 -0.53 11.67 -10.34
C THR A 167 0.50 11.49 -9.22
N PRO A 168 1.81 11.35 -9.51
CA PRO A 168 2.81 11.14 -8.47
C PRO A 168 2.87 12.29 -7.44
N GLY A 169 3.01 11.90 -6.19
CA GLY A 169 2.96 12.73 -4.99
C GLY A 169 1.58 13.30 -4.68
N SER A 170 0.49 12.77 -5.25
CA SER A 170 -0.85 13.38 -5.18
C SER A 170 -1.99 12.36 -5.23
N SER A 171 -3.20 12.81 -4.89
CA SER A 171 -4.41 11.99 -4.99
C SER A 171 -4.82 11.72 -6.45
N ASN A 172 -5.31 10.51 -6.72
CA ASN A 172 -5.79 10.00 -8.01
C ASN A 172 -7.14 10.61 -8.47
N ASN A 173 -7.35 11.91 -8.29
CA ASN A 173 -8.65 12.59 -8.49
C ASN A 173 -8.68 13.63 -9.61
N LYS A 174 -7.77 13.53 -10.60
CA LYS A 174 -7.62 14.52 -11.67
C LYS A 174 -8.18 14.06 -13.01
#